data_AF-A0A2D4NKQ0-F1
#
_entry.id   AF-A0A2D4NKQ0-F1
#
_cell.length_a   1.000
_cell.length_b   1.000
_cell.length_c   1.000
_cell.angle_alpha   90.00
_cell.angle_beta   90.00
_cell.angle_gamma   90.00
#
_symmetry.space_group_name_H-M   'P 1'
#
loop_
_entity.id
_entity.type
_entity.pdbx_description
1 polymer ?
#
loop_
_entity_poly.entity_id
_entity_poly.type
_entity_poly.pdbx_seq_one_letter_code
_entity_poly.pdbx_strand_id
1 'polypeptide(L)'
;TLDDIHTRASLTSQQAIGLKYYKDFLERMPRQEAAEIEQMVREAAQSIIPELVCIACGSFRRGKPTCGDVDVLVTHPDGHSHQGVFNKLLNVLHKSGFLTDDLVNQEDNGSQQKYLGVCRLPGSDRHHRRLDIIVVPYREFACALLYFTGSAHFNRSMRALARTKGMSLSEHALCSGVVRGPDGLKTGSGIVLSTPTEEDV
;
A
#
# COMPACT_ATOMS: atom_id res chain seq x y z
N THR A 1 13.54 -14.24 25.44
CA THR A 1 14.34 -13.87 24.24
C THR A 1 13.54 -14.19 22.99
N LEU A 2 14.04 -13.92 21.77
CA LEU A 2 13.38 -14.41 20.55
C LEU A 2 13.31 -15.95 20.53
N ASP A 3 14.29 -16.63 21.14
CA ASP A 3 14.29 -18.09 21.28
C ASP A 3 13.13 -18.60 22.15
N ASP A 4 12.78 -17.89 23.23
CA ASP A 4 11.60 -18.23 24.05
C ASP A 4 10.30 -18.06 23.25
N ILE A 5 10.23 -17.04 22.39
CA ILE A 5 9.07 -16.82 21.53
C ILE A 5 8.98 -17.93 20.47
N HIS A 6 10.10 -18.34 19.89
CA HIS A 6 10.15 -19.40 18.89
C HIS A 6 9.72 -20.78 19.45
N THR A 7 9.97 -21.04 20.73
CA THR A 7 9.78 -22.37 21.32
C THR A 7 8.58 -22.49 22.24
N ARG A 8 8.07 -21.38 22.81
CA ARG A 8 7.08 -21.42 23.89
C ARG A 8 5.84 -20.57 23.65
N ALA A 9 5.86 -19.66 22.68
CA ALA A 9 4.70 -18.82 22.38
C ALA A 9 3.80 -19.44 21.31
N SER A 10 2.48 -19.24 21.45
CA SER A 10 1.54 -19.48 20.35
C SER A 10 1.55 -18.25 19.45
N LEU A 11 2.05 -18.41 18.23
CA LEU A 11 2.18 -17.33 17.25
C LEU A 11 1.07 -17.40 16.22
N THR A 12 0.54 -16.24 15.84
CA THR A 12 -0.27 -16.14 14.62
C THR A 12 0.60 -16.39 13.40
N SER A 13 -0.01 -16.72 12.25
CA SER A 13 0.73 -16.89 10.99
C SER A 13 1.58 -15.67 10.63
N GLN A 14 1.06 -14.46 10.86
CA GLN A 14 1.78 -13.20 10.64
C GLN A 14 2.97 -13.06 11.59
N GLN A 15 2.81 -13.40 12.87
CA GLN A 15 3.90 -13.34 13.84
C GLN A 15 5.00 -14.37 13.53
N ALA A 16 4.62 -15.56 13.06
CA ALA A 16 5.58 -16.58 12.63
C ALA A 16 6.42 -16.11 11.42
N ILE A 17 5.80 -15.47 10.43
CA ILE A 17 6.50 -14.84 9.30
C ILE A 17 7.40 -13.69 9.78
N GLY A 18 6.89 -12.84 10.67
CA GLY A 18 7.68 -11.76 11.28
C GLY A 18 8.90 -12.26 12.05
N LEU A 19 8.78 -13.40 12.73
CA LEU A 19 9.90 -14.04 13.41
C LEU A 19 10.90 -14.67 12.42
N LYS A 20 10.40 -15.36 11.37
CA LYS A 20 11.20 -15.94 10.28
C LYS A 20 12.09 -14.90 9.61
N TYR A 21 11.58 -13.69 9.41
CA TYR A 21 12.28 -12.59 8.72
C TYR A 21 12.70 -11.44 9.63
N TYR A 22 12.83 -11.69 10.94
CA TYR A 22 13.05 -10.63 11.93
C TYR A 22 14.23 -9.71 11.60
N LYS A 23 15.38 -10.29 11.21
CA LYS A 23 16.57 -9.50 10.83
C LYS A 23 16.33 -8.71 9.54
N ASP A 24 15.84 -9.38 8.51
CA ASP A 24 15.56 -8.79 7.20
C ASP A 24 14.57 -7.60 7.30
N PHE A 25 13.53 -7.69 8.15
CA PHE A 25 12.52 -6.64 8.33
C PHE A 25 12.98 -5.45 9.17
N LEU A 26 14.06 -5.59 9.95
CA LEU A 26 14.67 -4.47 10.66
C LEU A 26 15.62 -3.67 9.75
N GLU A 27 16.09 -4.26 8.66
CA GLU A 27 16.98 -3.62 7.72
C GLU A 27 16.22 -2.71 6.75
N ARG A 28 16.88 -1.62 6.34
CA ARG A 28 16.41 -0.77 5.25
C ARG A 28 17.10 -1.18 3.96
N MET A 29 16.37 -1.20 2.86
CA MET A 29 16.93 -1.43 1.53
C MET A 29 17.41 -0.12 0.88
N PRO A 30 18.45 -0.15 0.03
CA PRO A 30 18.77 0.96 -0.85
C PRO A 30 17.60 1.32 -1.76
N ARG A 31 17.45 2.60 -2.11
CA ARG A 31 16.42 3.06 -3.05
C ARG A 31 16.45 2.30 -4.38
N GLN A 32 17.64 1.92 -4.86
CA GLN A 32 17.79 1.17 -6.10
C GLN A 32 17.12 -0.21 -6.04
N GLU A 33 17.25 -0.91 -4.91
CA GLU A 33 16.58 -2.19 -4.67
C GLU A 33 15.06 -2.03 -4.67
N ALA A 34 14.55 -0.95 -4.06
CA ALA A 34 13.13 -0.63 -4.09
C ALA A 34 12.61 -0.35 -5.52
N ALA A 35 13.42 0.27 -6.37
CA ALA A 35 13.09 0.49 -7.78
C ALA A 35 13.02 -0.84 -8.56
N GLU A 36 13.95 -1.77 -8.30
CA GLU A 36 13.93 -3.12 -8.90
C GLU A 36 12.66 -3.89 -8.47
N ILE A 37 12.28 -3.81 -7.19
CA ILE A 37 11.05 -4.44 -6.67
C ILE A 37 9.80 -3.84 -7.34
N GLU A 38 9.72 -2.52 -7.45
CA GLU A 38 8.58 -1.89 -8.12
C GLU A 38 8.53 -2.25 -9.60
N GLN A 39 9.67 -2.33 -10.28
CA GLN A 39 9.75 -2.76 -11.68
C GLN A 39 9.21 -4.19 -11.85
N MET A 40 9.55 -5.13 -10.96
CA MET A 40 8.99 -6.49 -10.98
C MET A 40 7.46 -6.50 -10.87
N VAL A 41 6.90 -5.67 -9.98
CA VAL A 41 5.44 -5.55 -9.82
C VAL A 41 4.81 -4.92 -11.06
N ARG A 42 5.42 -3.87 -11.61
CA ARG A 42 4.95 -3.19 -12.82
C ARG A 42 4.94 -4.12 -14.02
N GLU A 43 6.01 -4.86 -14.27
CA GLU A 43 6.10 -5.82 -15.38
C GLU A 43 5.06 -6.93 -15.25
N ALA A 44 4.87 -7.47 -14.04
CA ALA A 44 3.83 -8.45 -13.78
C ALA A 44 2.42 -7.87 -14.02
N ALA A 45 2.14 -6.64 -13.57
CA ALA A 45 0.87 -5.97 -13.81
C ALA A 45 0.63 -5.73 -15.31
N GLN A 46 1.62 -5.18 -16.01
CA GLN A 46 1.54 -4.85 -17.43
C GLN A 46 1.48 -6.09 -18.34
N SER A 47 1.95 -7.25 -17.87
CA SER A 47 1.72 -8.54 -18.53
C SER A 47 0.25 -8.98 -18.52
N ILE A 48 -0.56 -8.46 -17.58
CA ILE A 48 -1.99 -8.74 -17.46
C ILE A 48 -2.77 -7.72 -18.28
N ILE A 49 -2.49 -6.42 -18.10
CA ILE A 49 -3.09 -5.31 -18.86
C ILE A 49 -1.98 -4.25 -19.07
N PRO A 50 -1.51 -4.03 -20.30
CA PRO A 50 -0.38 -3.13 -20.59
C PRO A 50 -0.55 -1.69 -20.08
N GLU A 51 -1.78 -1.20 -20.04
CA GLU A 51 -2.14 0.17 -19.66
C GLU A 51 -2.31 0.38 -18.15
N LEU A 52 -2.06 -0.65 -17.33
CA LEU A 52 -2.03 -0.49 -15.88
C LEU A 52 -0.94 0.50 -15.46
N VAL A 53 -1.32 1.40 -14.57
CA VAL A 53 -0.43 2.39 -13.95
C VAL A 53 0.03 1.82 -12.62
N CYS A 54 1.35 1.68 -12.46
CA CYS A 54 1.99 1.26 -11.20
C CYS A 54 2.95 2.36 -10.72
N ILE A 55 2.82 2.77 -9.46
CA ILE A 55 3.64 3.82 -8.86
C ILE A 55 4.15 3.37 -7.49
N ALA A 56 5.48 3.32 -7.33
CA ALA A 56 6.08 3.22 -6.00
C ALA A 56 5.80 4.49 -5.19
N CYS A 57 5.24 4.30 -4.00
CA CYS A 57 4.79 5.32 -3.06
C CYS A 57 5.73 5.41 -1.85
N GLY A 58 5.22 5.82 -0.70
CA GLY A 58 5.91 5.83 0.58
C GLY A 58 7.25 6.56 0.57
N SER A 59 8.22 5.96 1.26
CA SER A 59 9.56 6.56 1.39
C SER A 59 10.29 6.66 0.04
N PHE A 60 9.97 5.77 -0.91
CA PHE A 60 10.46 5.84 -2.27
C PHE A 60 9.96 7.12 -2.96
N ARG A 61 8.66 7.37 -3.04
CA ARG A 61 8.14 8.57 -3.72
C ARG A 61 8.60 9.88 -3.06
N ARG A 62 8.83 9.89 -1.74
CA ARG A 62 9.40 11.04 -1.00
C ARG A 62 10.91 11.24 -1.19
N GLY A 63 11.56 10.52 -2.09
CA GLY A 63 12.97 10.73 -2.44
C GLY A 63 13.98 10.24 -1.39
N LYS A 64 13.59 9.35 -0.47
CA LYS A 64 14.55 8.84 0.54
C LYS A 64 15.61 7.93 -0.11
N PRO A 65 16.86 7.97 0.40
CA PRO A 65 17.96 7.16 -0.13
C PRO A 65 17.83 5.66 0.24
N THR A 66 17.11 5.36 1.31
CA THR A 66 16.78 4.00 1.73
C THR A 66 15.29 3.88 2.04
N CYS A 67 14.72 2.69 1.85
CA CYS A 67 13.31 2.36 2.08
C CYS A 67 13.19 1.24 3.12
N GLY A 68 12.12 1.20 3.92
CA GLY A 68 11.89 0.09 4.86
C GLY A 68 11.14 -1.06 4.17
N ASP A 69 10.17 -0.67 3.36
CA ASP A 69 9.28 -1.47 2.54
C ASP A 69 9.17 -0.82 1.15
N VAL A 70 8.48 -1.51 0.23
CA VAL A 70 8.07 -0.96 -1.05
C VAL A 70 6.54 -0.94 -1.10
N ASP A 71 6.01 0.25 -1.31
CA ASP A 71 4.58 0.52 -1.44
C ASP A 71 4.26 0.69 -2.92
N VAL A 72 3.48 -0.19 -3.55
CA VAL A 72 3.11 -0.08 -4.97
C VAL A 72 1.62 0.18 -5.10
N LEU A 73 1.27 1.37 -5.59
CA LEU A 73 -0.10 1.72 -5.95
C LEU A 73 -0.36 1.32 -7.40
N VAL A 74 -1.46 0.63 -7.64
CA VAL A 74 -1.88 0.16 -8.97
C VAL A 74 -3.27 0.69 -9.29
N THR A 75 -3.45 1.22 -10.50
CA THR A 75 -4.75 1.66 -11.00
C THR A 75 -4.82 1.55 -12.52
N HIS A 76 -5.98 1.86 -13.11
CA HIS A 76 -6.16 1.93 -14.55
C HIS A 76 -6.96 3.18 -14.95
N PRO A 77 -6.49 4.02 -15.89
CA PRO A 77 -7.13 5.30 -16.24
C PRO A 77 -8.59 5.24 -16.69
N ASP A 78 -9.03 4.11 -17.26
CA ASP A 78 -10.43 3.93 -17.69
C ASP A 78 -11.43 3.79 -16.54
N GLY A 79 -10.97 3.67 -15.29
CA GLY A 79 -11.80 3.50 -14.09
C GLY A 79 -12.43 2.12 -13.90
N HIS A 80 -12.18 1.15 -14.78
CA HIS A 80 -12.85 -0.17 -14.77
C HIS A 80 -11.86 -1.35 -14.87
N SER A 81 -10.81 -1.24 -15.67
CA SER A 81 -9.88 -2.36 -15.94
C SER A 81 -8.99 -2.75 -14.75
N HIS A 82 -9.00 -1.98 -13.66
CA HIS A 82 -8.39 -2.39 -12.39
C HIS A 82 -9.14 -3.56 -11.72
N GLN A 83 -10.42 -3.78 -12.06
CA GLN A 83 -11.24 -4.82 -11.44
C GLN A 83 -10.71 -6.23 -11.75
N GLY A 84 -10.54 -7.04 -10.71
CA GLY A 84 -10.03 -8.40 -10.84
C GLY A 84 -8.53 -8.52 -11.15
N VAL A 85 -7.80 -7.40 -11.26
CA VAL A 85 -6.35 -7.39 -11.45
C VAL A 85 -5.62 -7.91 -10.22
N PHE A 86 -6.09 -7.57 -9.02
CA PHE A 86 -5.43 -7.89 -7.75
C PHE A 86 -5.03 -9.37 -7.64
N ASN A 87 -6.00 -10.29 -7.74
CA ASN A 87 -5.74 -11.72 -7.63
C ASN A 87 -4.88 -12.26 -8.79
N LYS A 88 -5.03 -11.71 -10.01
CA LYS A 88 -4.20 -12.11 -11.16
C LYS A 88 -2.75 -11.70 -10.95
N LEU A 89 -2.52 -10.49 -10.45
CA LEU A 89 -1.19 -9.95 -10.15
C LEU A 89 -0.48 -10.78 -9.08
N LEU A 90 -1.13 -11.04 -7.95
CA LEU A 90 -0.55 -11.89 -6.90
C LEU A 90 -0.22 -13.29 -7.42
N ASN A 91 -1.11 -13.88 -8.22
CA ASN A 91 -0.86 -15.19 -8.83
C ASN A 91 0.38 -15.20 -9.74
N VAL A 92 0.58 -14.16 -10.56
CA VAL A 92 1.78 -14.04 -11.42
C VAL A 92 3.03 -13.93 -10.56
N LEU A 93 3.01 -13.06 -9.55
CA LEU A 93 4.16 -12.82 -8.68
C LEU A 93 4.52 -14.05 -7.83
N HIS A 94 3.54 -14.79 -7.29
CA HIS A 94 3.77 -16.06 -6.61
C HIS A 94 4.35 -17.13 -7.53
N LYS A 95 3.79 -17.30 -8.74
CA LYS A 95 4.28 -18.30 -9.70
C LYS A 95 5.71 -18.03 -10.15
N SER A 96 6.12 -16.77 -10.18
CA SER A 96 7.52 -16.39 -10.46
C SER A 96 8.49 -16.68 -9.31
N GLY A 97 7.98 -17.01 -8.11
CA GLY A 97 8.78 -17.15 -6.89
C GLY A 97 9.21 -15.82 -6.27
N PHE A 98 8.73 -14.69 -6.79
CA PHE A 98 9.04 -13.35 -6.28
C PHE A 98 8.38 -13.08 -4.92
N LEU A 99 7.09 -13.43 -4.77
CA LEU A 99 6.41 -13.42 -3.47
C LEU A 99 6.70 -14.73 -2.73
N THR A 100 7.18 -14.64 -1.49
CA THR A 100 7.63 -15.79 -0.72
C THR A 100 6.68 -16.13 0.44
N ASP A 101 6.08 -15.13 1.08
CA ASP A 101 5.16 -15.31 2.20
C ASP A 101 4.16 -14.16 2.26
N ASP A 102 2.98 -14.43 2.83
CA ASP A 102 1.86 -13.50 2.88
C ASP A 102 1.48 -13.15 4.31
N LEU A 103 1.41 -11.85 4.62
CA LEU A 103 0.91 -11.37 5.90
C LEU A 103 -0.60 -11.10 5.83
N VAL A 104 -1.04 -10.45 4.75
CA VAL A 104 -2.45 -10.15 4.44
C VAL A 104 -2.67 -10.39 2.95
N ASN A 105 -3.42 -11.44 2.63
CA ASN A 105 -3.62 -11.87 1.24
C ASN A 105 -4.74 -11.15 0.51
N GLN A 106 -5.73 -10.64 1.23
CA GLN A 106 -6.77 -9.77 0.67
C GLN A 106 -7.48 -9.07 1.82
N GLU A 107 -7.31 -7.77 1.94
CA GLU A 107 -8.18 -6.92 2.74
C GLU A 107 -8.97 -6.03 1.78
N ASP A 108 -10.27 -6.33 1.64
CA ASP A 108 -11.18 -5.51 0.87
C ASP A 108 -11.61 -4.32 1.75
N ASN A 109 -11.09 -3.12 1.44
CA ASN A 109 -11.47 -1.87 2.08
C ASN A 109 -12.35 -1.08 1.12
N GLY A 110 -13.64 -1.43 1.06
CA GLY A 110 -14.57 -0.87 0.10
C GLY A 110 -14.19 -1.24 -1.34
N SER A 111 -13.73 -0.25 -2.11
CA SER A 111 -13.32 -0.38 -3.51
C SER A 111 -11.82 -0.66 -3.68
N GLN A 112 -11.03 -0.63 -2.62
CA GLN A 112 -9.58 -0.86 -2.65
C GLN A 112 -9.26 -2.27 -2.17
N GLN A 113 -8.30 -2.91 -2.83
CA GLN A 113 -7.78 -4.22 -2.47
C GLN A 113 -6.32 -4.09 -2.05
N LYS A 114 -5.98 -4.63 -0.87
CA LYS A 114 -4.66 -4.50 -0.28
C LYS A 114 -4.01 -5.86 -0.04
N TYR A 115 -2.75 -5.96 -0.45
CA TYR A 115 -1.84 -7.07 -0.17
C TYR A 115 -0.71 -6.57 0.71
N LEU A 116 -0.40 -7.30 1.78
CA LEU A 116 0.80 -7.11 2.58
C LEU A 116 1.57 -8.43 2.58
N GLY A 117 2.78 -8.45 2.04
CA GLY A 117 3.57 -9.67 2.04
C GLY A 117 5.07 -9.47 2.00
N VAL A 118 5.73 -10.51 1.56
CA VAL A 118 7.19 -10.64 1.56
C VAL A 118 7.62 -11.01 0.16
N CYS A 119 8.54 -10.23 -0.39
CA CYS A 119 9.13 -10.50 -1.68
C CYS A 119 10.65 -10.70 -1.56
N ARG A 120 11.24 -11.30 -2.58
CA ARG A 120 12.69 -11.38 -2.72
C ARG A 120 13.06 -11.31 -4.19
N LEU A 121 13.96 -10.40 -4.54
CA LEU A 121 14.54 -10.35 -5.88
C LEU A 121 15.34 -11.62 -6.17
N PRO A 122 15.43 -12.07 -7.43
CA PRO A 122 16.23 -13.22 -7.80
C PRO A 122 17.73 -12.98 -7.52
N GLY A 123 18.44 -14.06 -7.18
CA GLY A 123 19.87 -14.04 -6.80
C GLY A 123 20.11 -14.61 -5.40
N SER A 124 21.33 -15.10 -5.14
CA SER A 124 21.70 -15.72 -3.85
C SER A 124 21.82 -14.71 -2.71
N ASP A 125 22.23 -13.48 -3.03
CA ASP A 125 22.63 -12.46 -2.05
C ASP A 125 21.52 -11.39 -1.86
N ARG A 126 20.26 -11.79 -2.01
CA ARG A 126 19.10 -10.90 -1.86
C ARG A 126 18.35 -11.21 -0.56
N HIS A 127 18.00 -10.15 0.17
CA HIS A 127 17.23 -10.24 1.40
C HIS A 127 15.74 -10.27 1.12
N HIS A 128 14.95 -10.80 2.06
CA HIS A 128 13.50 -10.70 1.98
C HIS A 128 13.06 -9.28 2.35
N ARG A 129 12.18 -8.70 1.54
CA ARG A 129 11.70 -7.32 1.72
C ARG A 129 10.19 -7.30 1.86
N ARG A 130 9.69 -6.37 2.67
CA ARG A 130 8.27 -6.08 2.76
C ARG A 130 7.78 -5.40 1.49
N LEU A 131 6.67 -5.89 0.96
CA LEU A 131 6.00 -5.36 -0.21
C LEU A 131 4.52 -5.21 0.08
N ASP A 132 4.01 -4.00 -0.13
CA ASP A 132 2.61 -3.66 0.02
C ASP A 132 2.07 -3.21 -1.33
N ILE A 133 1.00 -3.87 -1.80
CA ILE A 133 0.36 -3.55 -3.08
C ILE A 133 -1.06 -3.12 -2.81
N ILE A 134 -1.47 -1.98 -3.35
CA ILE A 134 -2.85 -1.50 -3.28
C ILE A 134 -3.37 -1.30 -4.70
N VAL A 135 -4.48 -1.95 -5.04
CA VAL A 135 -5.20 -1.72 -6.30
C VAL A 135 -6.41 -0.83 -6.02
N VAL A 136 -6.53 0.29 -6.74
CA VAL A 136 -7.58 1.30 -6.53
C VAL A 136 -8.30 1.69 -7.82
N PRO A 137 -9.59 2.06 -7.75
CA PRO A 137 -10.26 2.68 -8.88
C PRO A 137 -9.68 4.07 -9.19
N TYR A 138 -9.66 4.46 -10.46
CA TYR A 138 -9.02 5.71 -10.89
C TYR A 138 -9.58 6.97 -10.23
N ARG A 139 -10.88 6.97 -9.90
CA ARG A 139 -11.53 8.10 -9.20
C ARG A 139 -10.98 8.35 -7.79
N GLU A 140 -10.32 7.36 -7.18
CA GLU A 140 -9.71 7.45 -5.84
C GLU A 140 -8.20 7.63 -5.92
N PHE A 141 -7.63 7.60 -7.13
CA PHE A 141 -6.19 7.54 -7.36
C PHE A 141 -5.42 8.68 -6.69
N ALA A 142 -5.90 9.92 -6.80
CA ALA A 142 -5.24 11.07 -6.18
C ALA A 142 -5.17 10.96 -4.64
N CYS A 143 -6.29 10.64 -4.00
CA CYS A 143 -6.35 10.48 -2.54
C CYS A 143 -5.54 9.27 -2.06
N ALA A 144 -5.57 8.17 -2.81
CA ALA A 144 -4.78 6.97 -2.52
C ALA A 144 -3.28 7.25 -2.70
N LEU A 145 -2.88 7.97 -3.74
CA LEU A 145 -1.49 8.37 -4.00
C LEU A 145 -0.97 9.28 -2.90
N LEU A 146 -1.74 10.29 -2.49
CA LEU A 146 -1.40 11.18 -1.39
C LEU A 146 -1.23 10.40 -0.08
N TYR A 147 -2.20 9.53 0.24
CA TYR A 147 -2.18 8.68 1.41
C TYR A 147 -0.95 7.77 1.42
N PHE A 148 -0.72 7.03 0.34
CA PHE A 148 0.32 6.01 0.30
C PHE A 148 1.72 6.64 0.16
N THR A 149 1.81 7.86 -0.39
CA THR A 149 3.04 8.67 -0.35
C THR A 149 3.38 9.11 1.06
N GLY A 150 2.40 9.53 1.86
CA GLY A 150 2.60 9.95 3.24
C GLY A 150 3.51 11.19 3.38
N SER A 151 4.25 11.36 4.48
CA SER A 151 4.43 10.43 5.61
C SER A 151 3.19 10.29 6.50
N ALA A 152 3.20 9.31 7.41
CA ALA A 152 2.10 9.09 8.36
C ALA A 152 1.74 10.37 9.16
N HIS A 153 2.74 11.14 9.60
CA HIS A 153 2.50 12.41 10.29
C HIS A 153 1.91 13.48 9.36
N PHE A 154 2.38 13.57 8.12
CA PHE A 154 1.80 14.47 7.12
C PHE A 154 0.33 14.15 6.86
N ASN A 155 -0.01 12.86 6.64
CA ASN A 155 -1.39 12.42 6.47
C ASN A 155 -2.27 12.78 7.68
N ARG A 156 -1.76 12.55 8.90
CA ARG A 156 -2.49 12.93 10.13
C ARG A 156 -2.76 14.43 10.20
N SER A 157 -1.78 15.26 9.85
CA SER A 157 -1.93 16.72 9.83
C SER A 157 -2.92 17.18 8.76
N MET A 158 -2.85 16.62 7.55
CA MET A 158 -3.78 16.92 6.45
C MET A 158 -5.21 16.53 6.83
N ARG A 159 -5.41 15.34 7.42
CA ARG A 159 -6.72 14.89 7.91
C ARG A 159 -7.26 15.78 9.02
N ALA A 160 -6.40 16.24 9.93
CA ALA A 160 -6.77 17.17 10.98
C ALA A 160 -7.20 18.53 10.40
N LEU A 161 -6.47 19.05 9.40
CA LEU A 161 -6.82 20.28 8.70
C LEU A 161 -8.15 20.17 7.95
N ALA A 162 -8.38 19.07 7.21
CA ALA A 162 -9.66 18.82 6.56
C ALA A 162 -10.81 18.86 7.58
N ARG A 163 -10.62 18.24 8.75
CA ARG A 163 -11.61 18.23 9.83
C ARG A 163 -11.94 19.65 10.34
N THR A 164 -10.97 20.55 10.49
CA THR A 164 -11.27 21.94 10.93
C THR A 164 -12.07 22.73 9.89
N LYS A 165 -12.06 22.28 8.62
CA LYS A 165 -12.82 22.85 7.51
C LYS A 165 -14.18 22.18 7.26
N GLY A 166 -14.65 21.34 8.19
CA GLY A 166 -15.90 20.59 8.00
C GLY A 166 -15.81 19.52 6.90
N MET A 167 -14.59 19.06 6.61
CA MET A 167 -14.29 18.04 5.60
C MET A 167 -13.80 16.74 6.25
N SER A 168 -13.58 15.72 5.43
CA SER A 168 -12.96 14.46 5.81
C SER A 168 -12.10 13.97 4.67
N LEU A 169 -10.80 13.83 4.90
CA LEU A 169 -9.86 13.23 3.96
C LEU A 169 -9.60 11.77 4.38
N SER A 170 -9.69 10.83 3.43
CA SER A 170 -9.23 9.46 3.57
C SER A 170 -8.40 9.06 2.34
N GLU A 171 -7.90 7.83 2.34
CA GLU A 171 -7.30 7.18 1.17
C GLU A 171 -8.27 6.95 0.01
N HIS A 172 -9.59 7.05 0.26
CA HIS A 172 -10.61 6.89 -0.77
C HIS A 172 -10.99 8.22 -1.41
N ALA A 173 -11.20 9.27 -0.61
CA ALA A 173 -11.75 10.52 -1.09
C ALA A 173 -11.53 11.68 -0.12
N LEU A 174 -11.67 12.89 -0.66
CA LEU A 174 -11.96 14.10 0.10
C LEU A 174 -13.47 14.36 0.08
N CYS A 175 -14.08 14.48 1.26
CA CYS A 175 -15.50 14.80 1.40
C CYS A 175 -15.71 16.16 2.05
N SER A 176 -16.67 16.95 1.55
CA SER A 176 -17.11 18.22 2.13
C SER A 176 -18.49 18.09 2.80
N GLY A 177 -18.86 19.06 3.63
CA GLY A 177 -20.15 19.05 4.33
C GLY A 177 -20.30 17.87 5.29
N VAL A 178 -19.20 17.43 5.90
CA VAL A 178 -19.18 16.29 6.81
C VAL A 178 -19.75 16.71 8.16
N VAL A 179 -20.82 16.04 8.58
CA VAL A 179 -21.46 16.29 9.89
C VAL A 179 -20.79 15.45 10.97
N ARG A 180 -20.53 16.07 12.12
CA ARG A 180 -19.91 15.42 13.27
C ARG A 180 -20.74 15.65 14.53
N GLY A 181 -20.80 14.63 15.38
CA GLY A 181 -21.43 14.71 16.69
C GLY A 181 -20.59 15.54 17.68
N PRO A 182 -21.11 15.79 18.89
CA PRO A 182 -20.39 16.48 19.97
C PRO A 182 -19.08 15.79 20.38
N ASP A 183 -19.01 14.47 20.22
CA ASP A 183 -17.82 13.63 20.41
C ASP A 183 -16.78 13.75 19.27
N GLY A 184 -17.13 14.49 18.22
CA GLY A 184 -16.33 14.64 17.01
C GLY A 184 -16.37 13.45 16.07
N LEU A 185 -17.17 12.42 16.35
CA LEU A 185 -17.33 11.28 15.46
C LEU A 185 -18.15 11.68 14.24
N LYS A 186 -17.85 11.06 13.10
CA LYS A 186 -18.53 11.33 11.83
C LYS A 186 -19.93 10.73 11.89
N THR A 187 -20.96 11.56 11.78
CA THR A 187 -22.38 11.15 11.79
C THR A 187 -23.04 11.31 10.43
N GLY A 188 -22.52 12.20 9.58
CA GLY A 188 -22.97 12.38 8.19
C GLY A 188 -21.79 12.31 7.22
N SER A 189 -21.97 11.57 6.11
CA SER A 189 -20.86 11.28 5.19
C SER A 189 -20.36 12.47 4.38
N GLY A 190 -21.21 13.47 4.19
CA GLY A 190 -20.95 14.60 3.31
C GLY A 190 -21.04 14.22 1.84
N ILE A 191 -20.50 15.08 0.98
CA ILE A 191 -20.45 14.91 -0.47
C ILE A 191 -19.00 14.68 -0.86
N VAL A 192 -18.74 13.65 -1.69
CA VAL A 192 -17.41 13.39 -2.26
C VAL A 192 -17.07 14.50 -3.26
N LEU A 193 -15.92 15.14 -3.08
CA LEU A 193 -15.39 16.12 -4.03
C LEU A 193 -14.68 15.41 -5.18
N SER A 194 -14.68 16.04 -6.35
CA SER A 194 -13.87 15.57 -7.49
C SER A 194 -12.42 16.00 -7.27
N THR A 195 -11.52 15.03 -7.16
CA THR A 195 -10.07 15.24 -6.98
C THR A 195 -9.30 14.41 -8.00
N PRO A 196 -9.25 14.84 -9.28
CA PRO A 196 -8.59 14.07 -10.33
C PRO A 196 -7.06 14.03 -10.17
N THR A 197 -6.45 15.01 -9.51
CA THR A 197 -5.01 15.07 -9.23
C THR A 197 -4.73 15.33 -7.74
N GLU A 198 -3.47 15.12 -7.30
CA GLU A 198 -3.05 15.44 -5.93
C GLU A 198 -3.12 16.95 -5.62
N GLU A 199 -3.00 17.82 -6.62
CA GLU A 199 -3.08 19.29 -6.44
C GLU A 199 -4.51 19.76 -6.16
N ASP A 200 -5.52 18.98 -6.56
CA ASP A 200 -6.94 19.26 -6.28
C ASP A 200 -7.34 18.94 -4.82
N VAL A 201 -6.53 18.16 -4.10
CA VAL A 201 -6.80 17.68 -2.73
C VAL A 201 -6.38 18.70 -1.67
#